data_AF-A0AAQ3L888-F1
#
_entry.id   AF-A0AAQ3L888-F1
#
_cell.length_a   1.000
_cell.length_b   1.000
_cell.length_c   1.000
_cell.angle_alpha   90.00
_cell.angle_beta   90.00
_cell.angle_gamma   90.00
#
_symmetry.space_group_name_H-M   'P 1'
#
loop_
_entity.id
_entity.type
_entity.pdbx_description
1 polymer ?
#
loop_
_entity_poly.entity_id
_entity_poly.type
_entity_poly.pdbx_seq_one_letter_code
_entity_poly.pdbx_strand_id
1 'polypeptide(L)'
;MKSKYKQISILFLAIFLSLSLGVRAEDDEHEDEEAISVHENEEESTEDIQKKIREFMSNTEEGAQLRQFIEKEMPKGTIPWVTQQVSENPYDAYEILQHLMEVREEYLDLKQWQPDVAKIFLDYSRSEVLSHLLSMKIEEGDDSEGTRKKLRQEIEKAFDLKLSLQKAELNNLEDEVEELRTLLKRREDARDKIIERRFNELTGQDEHLEW
;
A
#
# COMPACT_ATOMS: atom_id res chain seq x y z
N MET A 1 -15.63 -1.74 15.33
CA MET A 1 -14.74 -2.42 14.37
C MET A 1 -14.61 -1.74 13.00
N LYS A 2 -15.53 -0.87 12.55
CA LYS A 2 -15.42 -0.09 11.28
C LYS A 2 -14.35 1.04 11.27
N SER A 3 -13.61 1.27 12.37
CA SER A 3 -12.70 2.43 12.49
C SER A 3 -11.34 2.25 11.82
N LYS A 4 -10.87 1.01 11.61
CA LYS A 4 -9.55 0.76 11.00
C LYS A 4 -9.55 0.98 9.48
N TYR A 5 -10.70 0.84 8.82
CA TYR A 5 -10.87 1.10 7.38
C TYR A 5 -10.60 2.56 7.00
N LYS A 6 -10.87 3.51 7.93
CA LYS A 6 -10.60 4.93 7.69
C LYS A 6 -9.11 5.28 7.61
N GLN A 7 -8.22 4.54 8.27
CA GLN A 7 -6.79 4.83 8.22
C GLN A 7 -6.14 4.23 6.97
N ILE A 8 -6.60 3.05 6.54
CA ILE A 8 -6.07 2.36 5.36
C ILE A 8 -6.43 3.13 4.07
N SER A 9 -7.66 3.61 3.89
CA SER A 9 -8.02 4.42 2.71
C SER A 9 -7.32 5.78 2.64
N ILE A 10 -6.84 6.34 3.76
CA ILE A 10 -6.07 7.58 3.77
C ILE A 10 -4.61 7.32 3.30
N LEU A 11 -4.04 6.18 3.66
CA LEU A 11 -2.72 5.74 3.18
C LEU A 11 -2.69 5.51 1.66
N PHE A 12 -3.75 4.92 1.10
CA PHE A 12 -3.90 4.77 -0.36
C PHE A 12 -3.93 6.11 -1.10
N LEU A 13 -4.49 7.16 -0.49
CA LEU A 13 -4.57 8.49 -1.10
C LEU A 13 -3.22 9.22 -1.09
N ALA A 14 -2.40 9.02 -0.06
CA ALA A 14 -1.08 9.65 0.08
C ALA A 14 -0.06 9.10 -0.93
N ILE A 15 -0.08 7.78 -1.17
CA ILE A 15 0.77 7.13 -2.19
C ILE A 15 0.28 7.47 -3.62
N PHE A 16 -1.02 7.71 -3.80
CA PHE A 16 -1.60 8.10 -5.11
C PHE A 16 -1.20 9.51 -5.57
N LEU A 17 -1.01 10.44 -4.63
CA LEU A 17 -0.71 11.84 -4.94
C LEU A 17 0.79 12.10 -5.18
N SER A 18 1.68 11.35 -4.54
CA SER A 18 3.13 11.53 -4.70
C SER A 18 3.67 11.04 -6.06
N LEU A 19 3.04 10.02 -6.65
CA LEU A 19 3.48 9.42 -7.93
C LEU A 19 2.81 10.02 -9.17
N SER A 20 1.74 10.80 -9.04
CA SER A 20 0.98 11.32 -10.20
C SER A 20 0.97 12.84 -10.37
N LEU A 21 1.36 13.61 -9.35
CA LEU A 21 1.48 15.07 -9.43
C LEU A 21 2.79 15.50 -8.79
N GLY A 22 3.71 16.04 -9.59
CA GLY A 22 4.83 16.85 -9.13
C GLY A 22 4.35 18.17 -8.53
N VAL A 23 3.59 18.11 -7.44
CA VAL A 23 3.17 19.24 -6.61
C VAL A 23 3.53 18.87 -5.18
N ARG A 24 4.73 19.29 -4.80
CA ARG A 24 5.25 19.32 -3.44
C ARG A 24 4.36 20.26 -2.62
N ALA A 25 3.48 19.71 -1.80
CA ALA A 25 2.86 20.41 -0.68
C ALA A 25 3.61 19.98 0.58
N GLU A 26 4.26 20.95 1.21
CA GLU A 26 4.91 20.83 2.51
C GLU A 26 3.84 20.73 3.62
N ASP A 27 4.23 20.02 4.67
CA ASP A 27 3.67 19.95 6.03
C ASP A 27 2.39 19.13 6.25
N ASP A 28 2.57 17.93 6.83
CA ASP A 28 1.94 17.56 8.11
C ASP A 28 2.69 16.36 8.73
N GLU A 29 3.33 16.62 9.88
CA GLU A 29 4.02 15.64 10.73
C GLU A 29 3.00 14.72 11.42
N HIS A 30 3.05 13.42 11.11
CA HIS A 30 2.51 12.38 11.99
C HIS A 30 3.60 11.35 12.29
N GLU A 31 4.00 11.33 13.56
CA GLU A 31 4.89 10.36 14.19
C GLU A 31 4.24 8.97 14.33
N ASP A 32 5.10 7.96 14.38
CA ASP A 32 4.90 6.57 14.81
C ASP A 32 4.45 5.52 13.78
N GLU A 33 5.29 5.31 12.76
CA GLU A 33 5.57 3.97 12.22
C GLU A 33 7.08 3.74 12.29
N GLU A 34 7.53 2.59 12.84
CA GLU A 34 8.92 2.12 12.76
C GLU A 34 9.30 1.72 11.31
N ALA A 35 8.91 2.53 10.33
CA ALA A 35 9.57 2.57 9.05
C ALA A 35 11.02 3.01 9.32
N ILE A 36 11.97 2.31 8.72
CA ILE A 36 13.41 2.58 8.83
C ILE A 36 13.63 4.05 8.44
N SER A 37 13.67 4.95 9.44
CA SER A 37 13.90 6.36 9.23
C SER A 37 15.39 6.52 9.00
N VAL A 38 15.75 6.71 7.73
CA VAL A 38 17.07 7.19 7.37
C VAL A 38 17.09 8.67 7.76
N HIS A 39 17.30 8.95 9.05
CA HIS A 39 17.60 10.29 9.54
C HIS A 39 18.82 10.83 8.80
N GLU A 40 18.64 11.96 8.11
CA GLU A 40 19.60 12.66 7.23
C GLU A 40 20.88 13.20 7.93
N ASN A 41 21.41 12.57 8.98
CA ASN A 41 22.50 13.16 9.76
C ASN A 41 23.89 12.52 9.62
N GLU A 42 24.06 11.43 8.87
CA GLU A 42 25.37 10.98 8.37
C GLU A 42 25.14 10.34 6.99
N GLU A 43 25.91 10.70 5.96
CA GLU A 43 25.85 10.02 4.65
C GLU A 43 26.14 8.53 4.89
N GLU A 44 25.09 7.72 4.93
CA GLU A 44 25.23 6.29 5.15
C GLU A 44 26.02 5.70 3.98
N SER A 45 27.11 5.00 4.28
CA SER A 45 27.95 4.47 3.23
C SER A 45 27.21 3.39 2.46
N THR A 46 27.51 3.25 1.17
CA THR A 46 26.98 2.15 0.34
C THR A 46 27.22 0.79 0.99
N GLU A 47 28.35 0.58 1.66
CA GLU A 47 28.68 -0.67 2.36
C GLU A 47 27.76 -0.94 3.57
N ASP A 48 27.39 0.11 4.31
CA ASP A 48 26.47 0.01 5.45
C ASP A 48 25.07 -0.40 5.00
N ILE A 49 24.56 0.20 3.91
CA ILE A 49 23.26 -0.15 3.33
C ILE A 49 23.26 -1.60 2.85
N GLN A 50 24.31 -2.03 2.15
CA GLN A 50 24.44 -3.44 1.73
C GLN A 50 24.39 -4.39 2.93
N LYS A 51 25.10 -4.04 4.00
CA LYS A 51 25.14 -4.84 5.22
C LYS A 51 23.75 -4.90 5.87
N LYS A 52 23.07 -3.76 6.03
CA LYS A 52 21.71 -3.69 6.57
C LYS A 52 20.73 -4.55 5.76
N ILE A 53 20.76 -4.46 4.43
CA ILE A 53 19.88 -5.28 3.59
C ILE A 53 20.17 -6.78 3.76
N ARG A 54 21.45 -7.19 3.78
CA ARG A 54 21.81 -8.59 3.99
C ARG A 54 21.40 -9.10 5.36
N GLU A 55 21.59 -8.29 6.40
CA GLU A 55 21.16 -8.60 7.76
C GLU A 55 19.65 -8.71 7.86
N PHE A 56 18.90 -7.77 7.29
CA PHE A 56 17.44 -7.84 7.19
C PHE A 56 16.98 -9.14 6.51
N MET A 57 17.46 -9.40 5.29
CA MET A 57 17.02 -10.56 4.51
C MET A 57 17.40 -11.92 5.10
N SER A 58 18.41 -11.97 5.99
CA SER A 58 18.95 -13.23 6.52
C SER A 58 18.63 -13.48 8.00
N ASN A 59 18.52 -12.43 8.80
CA ASN A 59 18.56 -12.53 10.26
C ASN A 59 17.31 -12.00 10.96
N THR A 60 16.37 -11.37 10.25
CA THR A 60 15.11 -10.91 10.84
C THR A 60 13.95 -11.83 10.46
N GLU A 61 12.95 -11.93 11.34
CA GLU A 61 11.73 -12.68 11.05
C GLU A 61 10.98 -12.07 9.86
N GLU A 62 10.91 -10.73 9.82
CA GLU A 62 10.26 -9.98 8.75
C GLU A 62 10.92 -10.21 7.39
N GLY A 63 12.26 -10.17 7.31
CA GLY A 63 12.99 -10.48 6.08
C GLY A 63 12.78 -11.92 5.61
N ALA A 64 12.69 -12.88 6.55
CA ALA A 64 12.34 -14.26 6.22
C ALA A 64 10.91 -14.40 5.68
N GLN A 65 9.94 -13.70 6.29
CA GLN A 65 8.55 -13.67 5.83
C GLN A 65 8.42 -13.01 4.45
N LEU A 66 9.11 -11.89 4.22
CA LEU A 66 9.17 -11.22 2.93
C LEU A 66 9.77 -12.14 1.86
N ARG A 67 10.90 -12.77 2.17
CA ARG A 67 11.54 -13.73 1.25
C ARG A 67 10.59 -14.87 0.88
N GLN A 68 9.91 -15.46 1.86
CA GLN A 68 8.92 -16.52 1.62
C GLN A 68 7.78 -16.02 0.72
N PHE A 69 7.31 -14.79 0.93
CA PHE A 69 6.30 -14.16 0.10
C PHE A 69 6.79 -13.98 -1.35
N ILE A 70 8.00 -13.44 -1.55
CA ILE A 70 8.59 -13.26 -2.89
C ILE A 70 8.74 -14.62 -3.58
N GLU A 71 9.28 -15.63 -2.91
CA GLU A 71 9.49 -16.97 -3.49
C GLU A 71 8.18 -17.66 -3.89
N LYS A 72 7.12 -17.43 -3.11
CA LYS A 72 5.82 -18.06 -3.33
C LYS A 72 4.96 -17.31 -4.35
N GLU A 73 4.94 -15.99 -4.26
CA GLU A 73 3.94 -15.17 -4.94
C GLU A 73 4.52 -14.33 -6.07
N MET A 74 5.81 -13.97 -6.08
CA MET A 74 6.39 -13.10 -7.10
C MET A 74 7.02 -13.86 -8.28
N PRO A 75 7.26 -13.19 -9.43
CA PRO A 75 7.89 -13.82 -10.58
C PRO A 75 9.24 -14.48 -10.25
N LYS A 76 9.51 -15.61 -10.90
CA LYS A 76 10.83 -16.25 -10.82
C LYS A 76 11.88 -15.29 -11.37
N GLY A 77 12.82 -14.89 -10.53
CA GLY A 77 13.85 -13.91 -10.85
C GLY A 77 13.89 -12.71 -9.90
N THR A 78 12.83 -12.47 -9.12
CA THR A 78 12.78 -11.33 -8.19
C THR A 78 13.88 -11.39 -7.12
N ILE A 79 14.11 -12.54 -6.47
CA ILE A 79 15.21 -12.67 -5.48
C ILE A 79 16.59 -12.48 -6.13
N PRO A 80 16.94 -13.15 -7.24
CA PRO A 80 18.19 -12.87 -7.95
C PRO A 80 18.37 -11.39 -8.31
N TRP A 81 17.31 -10.75 -8.82
CA TRP A 81 17.32 -9.33 -9.16
C TRP A 81 17.62 -8.44 -7.96
N VAL A 82 16.87 -8.60 -6.86
CA VAL A 82 17.12 -7.85 -5.62
C VAL A 82 18.55 -8.09 -5.14
N THR A 83 19.02 -9.34 -5.18
CA THR A 83 20.40 -9.68 -4.76
C THR A 83 21.45 -8.99 -5.62
N GLN A 84 21.23 -8.89 -6.93
CA GLN A 84 22.10 -8.15 -7.85
C GLN A 84 22.10 -6.65 -7.52
N GLN A 85 20.92 -6.06 -7.28
CA GLN A 85 20.82 -4.65 -6.89
C GLN A 85 21.54 -4.37 -5.58
N VAL A 86 21.50 -5.28 -4.60
CA VAL A 86 22.30 -5.14 -3.37
C VAL A 86 23.79 -4.99 -3.66
N SER A 87 24.31 -5.48 -4.77
CA SER A 87 25.72 -5.28 -5.14
C SER A 87 25.94 -4.06 -6.03
N GLU A 88 25.04 -3.81 -6.98
CA GLU A 88 25.21 -2.78 -8.02
C GLU A 88 24.69 -1.41 -7.58
N ASN A 89 23.49 -1.36 -7.00
CA ASN A 89 22.85 -0.15 -6.52
C ASN A 89 22.05 -0.45 -5.23
N PRO A 90 22.70 -0.40 -4.05
CA PRO A 90 22.07 -0.80 -2.78
C PRO A 90 20.91 0.08 -2.37
N TYR A 91 20.87 1.34 -2.83
CA TYR A 91 19.74 2.24 -2.61
C TYR A 91 18.50 1.74 -3.37
N ASP A 92 18.62 1.43 -4.66
CA ASP A 92 17.52 0.85 -5.42
C ASP A 92 17.08 -0.49 -4.82
N ALA A 93 18.03 -1.32 -4.38
CA ALA A 93 17.72 -2.59 -3.72
C ALA A 93 16.87 -2.40 -2.44
N TYR A 94 17.19 -1.37 -1.67
CA TYR A 94 16.44 -1.01 -0.48
C TYR A 94 15.02 -0.55 -0.85
N GLU A 95 14.86 0.33 -1.83
CA GLU A 95 13.55 0.78 -2.31
C GLU A 95 12.70 -0.38 -2.84
N ILE A 96 13.30 -1.30 -3.59
CA ILE A 96 12.60 -2.50 -4.08
C ILE A 96 12.12 -3.37 -2.92
N LEU A 97 12.94 -3.55 -1.87
CA LEU A 97 12.55 -4.34 -0.71
C LEU A 97 11.42 -3.68 0.08
N GLN A 98 11.49 -2.36 0.31
CA GLN A 98 10.42 -1.60 0.95
C GLN A 98 9.11 -1.74 0.16
N HIS A 99 9.17 -1.54 -1.16
CA HIS A 99 8.00 -1.72 -2.01
C HIS A 99 7.43 -3.15 -1.94
N LEU A 100 8.27 -4.18 -1.92
CA LEU A 100 7.81 -5.57 -1.81
C LEU A 100 7.23 -5.89 -0.42
N MET A 101 7.67 -5.20 0.63
CA MET A 101 7.06 -5.28 1.97
C MET A 101 5.68 -4.67 1.97
N GLU A 102 5.52 -3.45 1.44
CA GLU A 102 4.22 -2.79 1.29
C GLU A 102 3.24 -3.68 0.51
N VAL A 103 3.68 -4.23 -0.64
CA VAL A 103 2.88 -5.16 -1.44
C VAL A 103 2.48 -6.41 -0.65
N ARG A 104 3.36 -6.95 0.19
CA ARG A 104 3.03 -8.09 1.03
C ARG A 104 1.93 -7.73 2.04
N GLU A 105 2.10 -6.62 2.74
CA GLU A 105 1.18 -6.18 3.80
C GLU A 105 -0.19 -5.86 3.22
N GLU A 106 -0.23 -5.06 2.16
CA GLU A 106 -1.46 -4.71 1.45
C GLU A 106 -2.18 -5.96 0.94
N TYR A 107 -1.43 -6.93 0.38
CA TYR A 107 -2.01 -8.19 -0.05
C TYR A 107 -2.62 -8.98 1.11
N LEU A 108 -1.96 -9.05 2.28
CA LEU A 108 -2.47 -9.77 3.44
C LEU A 108 -3.74 -9.13 4.00
N ASP A 109 -3.78 -7.81 4.05
CA ASP A 109 -4.95 -7.05 4.48
C ASP A 109 -6.12 -7.21 3.50
N LEU A 110 -5.89 -6.99 2.21
CA LEU A 110 -6.90 -7.22 1.18
C LEU A 110 -7.38 -8.66 1.20
N LYS A 111 -6.51 -9.65 1.40
CA LYS A 111 -6.90 -11.06 1.44
C LYS A 111 -7.85 -11.36 2.60
N GLN A 112 -7.68 -10.67 3.73
CA GLN A 112 -8.55 -10.82 4.88
C GLN A 112 -9.94 -10.21 4.64
N TRP A 113 -10.01 -9.04 3.99
CA TRP A 113 -11.24 -8.23 3.94
C TRP A 113 -11.93 -8.22 2.58
N GLN A 114 -11.17 -8.31 1.49
CA GLN A 114 -11.62 -8.23 0.10
C GLN A 114 -10.85 -9.24 -0.78
N PRO A 115 -11.04 -10.57 -0.59
CA PRO A 115 -10.21 -11.59 -1.22
C PRO A 115 -10.20 -11.56 -2.75
N ASP A 116 -11.29 -11.12 -3.37
CA ASP A 116 -11.36 -10.95 -4.83
C ASP A 116 -10.47 -9.80 -5.31
N VAL A 117 -10.45 -8.68 -4.59
CA VAL A 117 -9.57 -7.54 -4.85
C VAL A 117 -8.11 -7.91 -4.59
N ALA A 118 -7.84 -8.66 -3.52
CA ALA A 118 -6.50 -9.15 -3.17
C ALA A 118 -5.86 -9.95 -4.32
N LYS A 119 -6.66 -10.74 -5.03
CA LYS A 119 -6.18 -11.51 -6.18
C LYS A 119 -5.79 -10.59 -7.34
N ILE A 120 -6.63 -9.60 -7.66
CA ILE A 120 -6.36 -8.63 -8.73
C ILE A 120 -5.10 -7.82 -8.39
N PHE A 121 -4.98 -7.40 -7.13
CA PHE A 121 -3.83 -6.67 -6.61
C PHE A 121 -2.54 -7.47 -6.78
N LEU A 122 -2.53 -8.73 -6.33
CA LEU A 122 -1.35 -9.57 -6.46
C LEU A 122 -0.96 -9.83 -7.92
N ASP A 123 -1.94 -10.04 -8.80
CA ASP A 123 -1.68 -10.21 -10.23
C ASP A 123 -1.16 -8.92 -10.90
N TYR A 124 -1.57 -7.74 -10.40
CA TYR A 124 -1.03 -6.45 -10.80
C TYR A 124 0.45 -6.35 -10.40
N SER A 125 0.77 -6.53 -9.11
CA SER A 125 2.15 -6.43 -8.61
C SER A 125 3.08 -7.43 -9.30
N ARG A 126 2.61 -8.64 -9.59
CA ARG A 126 3.36 -9.63 -10.39
C ARG A 126 3.71 -9.11 -11.79
N SER A 127 2.75 -8.46 -12.45
CA SER A 127 2.92 -7.96 -13.82
C SER A 127 3.89 -6.78 -13.85
N GLU A 128 3.81 -5.88 -12.87
CA GLU A 128 4.78 -4.79 -12.68
C GLU A 128 6.20 -5.33 -12.48
N VAL A 129 6.42 -6.22 -11.50
CA VAL A 129 7.74 -6.82 -11.23
C VAL A 129 8.26 -7.57 -12.47
N LEU A 130 7.41 -8.33 -13.16
CA LEU A 130 7.85 -9.04 -14.36
C LEU A 130 8.21 -8.10 -15.51
N SER A 131 7.52 -6.95 -15.64
CA SER A 131 7.85 -5.93 -16.64
C SER A 131 9.22 -5.32 -16.37
N HIS A 132 9.56 -5.02 -15.11
CA HIS A 132 10.89 -4.56 -14.72
C HIS A 132 11.97 -5.59 -15.06
N LEU A 133 11.76 -6.87 -14.67
CA LEU A 133 12.70 -7.95 -14.99
C LEU A 133 12.90 -8.12 -16.50
N LEU A 134 11.88 -7.90 -17.31
CA LEU A 134 11.98 -7.97 -18.77
C LEU A 134 12.69 -6.75 -19.36
N SER A 135 12.49 -5.55 -18.79
CA SER A 135 13.24 -4.35 -19.18
C SER A 135 14.74 -4.53 -18.95
N MET A 136 15.12 -5.05 -17.78
CA MET A 136 16.52 -5.33 -17.47
C MET A 136 17.15 -6.32 -18.43
N LYS A 137 16.44 -7.42 -18.76
CA LYS A 137 16.94 -8.38 -19.75
C LYS A 137 17.23 -7.75 -21.11
N ILE A 138 16.39 -6.79 -21.52
CA ILE A 138 16.60 -6.04 -22.76
C ILE A 138 17.86 -5.17 -22.64
N GLU A 139 18.05 -4.48 -21.52
CA GLU A 139 19.24 -3.66 -21.24
C GLU A 139 20.53 -4.50 -21.19
N GLU A 140 20.44 -5.74 -20.68
CA GLU A 140 21.52 -6.73 -20.65
C GLU A 140 21.78 -7.41 -22.02
N GLY A 141 20.99 -7.08 -23.05
CA GLY A 141 21.19 -7.50 -24.44
C GLY A 141 20.27 -8.61 -24.95
N ASP A 142 19.34 -9.14 -24.15
CA ASP A 142 18.24 -10.00 -24.62
C ASP A 142 17.09 -9.15 -25.22
N ASP A 143 17.44 -8.34 -26.22
CA ASP A 143 16.53 -7.45 -26.95
C ASP A 143 15.79 -8.18 -28.08
N SER A 144 15.42 -9.44 -27.83
CA SER A 144 14.69 -10.24 -28.83
C SER A 144 13.26 -9.71 -29.01
N GLU A 145 12.71 -9.89 -30.21
CA GLU A 145 11.30 -9.56 -30.49
C GLU A 145 10.34 -10.26 -29.49
N GLY A 146 10.70 -11.48 -29.07
CA GLY A 146 9.97 -12.24 -28.06
C GLY A 146 9.96 -11.53 -26.69
N THR A 147 11.12 -11.05 -26.23
CA THR A 147 11.25 -10.35 -24.96
C THR A 147 10.49 -9.02 -24.98
N ARG A 148 10.61 -8.23 -26.06
CA ARG A 148 9.84 -6.98 -26.25
C ARG A 148 8.33 -7.21 -26.27
N LYS A 149 7.88 -8.24 -26.98
CA LYS A 149 6.45 -8.59 -27.04
C LYS A 149 5.94 -8.96 -25.66
N LYS A 150 6.69 -9.76 -24.91
CA LYS A 150 6.32 -10.14 -23.54
C LYS A 150 6.29 -8.93 -22.61
N LEU A 151 7.27 -8.03 -22.69
CA LEU A 151 7.27 -6.79 -21.91
C LEU A 151 6.01 -5.96 -22.17
N ARG A 152 5.67 -5.74 -23.45
CA ARG A 152 4.43 -5.05 -23.83
C ARG A 152 3.19 -5.70 -23.23
N GLN A 153 3.10 -7.03 -23.30
CA GLN A 153 1.96 -7.78 -22.76
C GLN A 153 1.82 -7.63 -21.25
N GLU A 154 2.92 -7.66 -20.49
CA GLU A 154 2.86 -7.47 -19.04
C GLU A 154 2.51 -6.02 -18.66
N ILE A 155 2.96 -5.02 -19.44
CA ILE A 155 2.57 -3.62 -19.24
C ILE A 155 1.07 -3.42 -19.52
N GLU A 156 0.56 -3.94 -20.64
CA GLU A 156 -0.87 -3.87 -20.99
C GLU A 156 -1.72 -4.54 -19.90
N LYS A 157 -1.29 -5.72 -19.43
CA LYS A 157 -1.96 -6.45 -18.36
C LYS A 157 -1.92 -5.68 -17.03
N ALA A 158 -0.78 -5.10 -16.66
CA ALA A 158 -0.66 -4.31 -15.43
C ALA A 158 -1.59 -3.08 -15.48
N PHE A 159 -1.66 -2.40 -16.63
CA PHE A 159 -2.58 -1.29 -16.85
C PHE A 159 -4.05 -1.70 -16.64
N ASP A 160 -4.48 -2.80 -17.27
CA ASP A 160 -5.86 -3.28 -17.16
C ASP A 160 -6.22 -3.73 -15.73
N LEU A 161 -5.27 -4.36 -15.03
CA LEU A 161 -5.45 -4.76 -13.64
C LEU A 161 -5.50 -3.55 -12.70
N LYS A 162 -4.65 -2.54 -12.91
CA LYS A 162 -4.68 -1.28 -12.18
C LYS A 162 -6.01 -0.55 -12.38
N LEU A 163 -6.53 -0.53 -13.60
CA LEU A 163 -7.85 0.05 -13.89
C LEU A 163 -8.97 -0.73 -13.19
N SER A 164 -8.85 -2.05 -13.11
CA SER A 164 -9.78 -2.90 -12.36
C SER A 164 -9.76 -2.61 -10.86
N LEU A 165 -8.57 -2.43 -10.27
CA LEU A 165 -8.41 -2.03 -8.86
C LEU A 165 -9.03 -0.66 -8.59
N GLN A 166 -8.75 0.33 -9.43
CA GLN A 166 -9.32 1.67 -9.31
C GLN A 166 -10.85 1.67 -9.38
N LYS A 167 -11.44 0.81 -10.24
CA LYS A 167 -12.90 0.65 -10.32
C LYS A 167 -13.47 -0.01 -9.07
N ALA A 168 -12.78 -1.01 -8.51
CA ALA A 168 -13.20 -1.64 -7.26
C ALA A 168 -13.18 -0.63 -6.11
N GLU A 169 -12.11 0.17 -6.02
CA GLU A 169 -12.00 1.22 -5.01
C GLU A 169 -13.07 2.29 -5.17
N LEU A 170 -13.34 2.73 -6.40
CA LEU A 170 -14.42 3.68 -6.67
C LEU A 170 -15.78 3.17 -6.18
N ASN A 171 -16.11 1.91 -6.48
CA ASN A 171 -17.37 1.31 -6.02
C ASN A 171 -17.46 1.27 -4.49
N ASN A 172 -16.37 0.89 -3.81
CA ASN A 172 -16.32 0.88 -2.35
C ASN A 172 -16.57 2.28 -1.77
N LEU A 173 -15.93 3.31 -2.33
CA LEU A 173 -16.11 4.69 -1.90
C LEU A 173 -17.54 5.20 -2.15
N GLU A 174 -18.17 4.80 -3.26
CA GLU A 174 -19.56 5.13 -3.55
C GLU A 174 -20.52 4.52 -2.52
N ASP A 175 -20.30 3.26 -2.13
CA ASP A 175 -21.07 2.59 -1.08
C ASP A 175 -20.90 3.29 0.28
N GLU A 176 -19.67 3.68 0.64
CA GLU A 176 -19.39 4.43 1.87
C GLU A 176 -20.10 5.79 1.90
N VAL A 177 -20.07 6.52 0.79
CA VAL A 177 -20.78 7.81 0.66
C VAL A 177 -22.28 7.61 0.88
N GLU A 178 -22.86 6.53 0.35
CA GLU A 178 -24.28 6.24 0.52
C GLU A 178 -24.63 5.82 1.97
N GLU A 179 -23.77 5.05 2.63
CA GLU A 179 -23.91 4.75 4.07
C GLU A 179 -23.91 6.05 4.89
N LEU A 180 -22.98 6.97 4.61
CA LEU A 180 -22.86 8.25 5.31
C LEU A 180 -24.07 9.16 5.07
N ARG A 181 -24.58 9.22 3.83
CA ARG A 181 -25.82 9.94 3.50
C ARG A 181 -27.01 9.39 4.28
N THR A 182 -27.13 8.07 4.36
CA THR A 182 -28.19 7.42 5.14
C THR A 182 -28.07 7.75 6.62
N LEU A 183 -26.86 7.77 7.18
CA LEU A 183 -26.61 8.14 8.57
C LEU A 183 -26.96 9.61 8.85
N LEU A 184 -26.58 10.53 7.96
CA LEU A 184 -26.91 11.96 8.08
C LEU A 184 -28.42 12.17 8.07
N LYS A 185 -29.13 11.57 7.11
CA LYS A 185 -30.58 11.65 7.04
C LYS A 185 -31.26 11.15 8.32
N ARG A 186 -30.81 10.01 8.87
CA ARG A 186 -31.32 9.49 10.16
C ARG A 186 -31.12 10.48 11.31
N ARG A 187 -30.00 11.22 11.32
CA ARG A 187 -29.73 12.26 12.33
C ARG A 187 -30.61 13.48 12.13
N GLU A 188 -30.83 13.90 10.89
CA GLU A 188 -31.75 14.99 10.55
C GLU A 188 -33.19 14.65 10.97
N ASP A 189 -33.66 13.45 10.64
CA ASP A 189 -35.00 12.97 11.03
C ASP A 189 -35.16 12.88 12.57
N ALA A 190 -34.07 12.57 13.28
CA ALA A 190 -34.04 12.49 14.74
C ALA A 190 -33.67 13.82 15.43
N ARG A 191 -33.49 14.92 14.67
CA ARG A 191 -32.92 16.17 15.17
C ARG A 191 -33.62 16.68 16.41
N ASP A 192 -34.93 16.83 16.38
CA ASP A 192 -35.68 17.44 17.48
C ASP A 192 -35.66 16.54 18.72
N LYS A 193 -35.70 15.21 18.55
CA LYS A 193 -35.54 14.26 19.65
C LYS A 193 -34.14 14.35 20.29
N ILE A 194 -33.10 14.49 19.47
CA ILE A 194 -31.72 14.66 19.95
C ILE A 194 -31.59 15.96 20.74
N ILE A 195 -32.14 17.05 20.22
CA ILE A 195 -32.13 18.37 20.88
C ILE A 195 -32.91 18.30 22.20
N GLU A 196 -34.11 17.74 22.20
CA GLU A 196 -34.95 17.62 23.39
C GLU A 196 -34.26 16.79 24.48
N ARG A 197 -33.68 15.64 24.12
CA ARG A 197 -32.89 14.83 25.07
C ARG A 197 -31.76 15.66 25.67
N ARG A 198 -31.00 16.37 24.83
CA ARG A 198 -29.89 17.20 25.32
C ARG A 198 -30.37 18.36 26.20
N PHE A 199 -31.52 18.93 25.88
CA PHE A 199 -32.16 19.97 26.68
C PHE A 199 -32.54 19.44 28.07
N ASN A 200 -33.16 18.26 28.13
CA ASN A 200 -33.57 17.62 29.40
C ASN A 200 -32.36 17.24 30.26
N GLU A 201 -31.30 16.68 29.65
CA GLU A 201 -30.00 16.42 30.30
C GLU A 201 -29.43 17.70 30.94
N LEU A 202 -29.46 18.83 30.24
CA LEU A 202 -28.86 20.09 30.71
C LEU A 202 -29.72 20.85 31.71
N THR A 203 -31.03 20.65 31.70
CA THR A 203 -31.98 21.32 32.62
C THR A 203 -32.26 20.49 33.87
N GLY A 204 -31.71 19.28 33.99
CA GLY A 204 -31.94 18.38 35.11
C GLY A 204 -33.35 17.79 35.13
N GLN A 205 -34.04 17.82 33.98
CA GLN A 205 -35.37 17.19 33.83
C GLN A 205 -35.27 15.68 33.63
N ASP A 206 -34.07 15.17 33.32
CA ASP A 206 -33.75 13.75 33.42
C ASP A 206 -33.22 13.42 34.82
N GLU A 207 -34.10 12.99 35.73
CA GLU A 207 -33.75 12.59 37.11
C GLU A 207 -33.01 11.22 37.19
N HIS A 208 -32.69 10.59 36.05
CA HIS A 208 -32.16 9.22 35.97
C HIS A 208 -30.81 9.08 35.23
N LEU A 209 -29.86 9.98 35.48
CA LEU A 209 -28.46 9.74 35.13
C LEU A 209 -27.63 9.52 36.40
N GLU A 210 -27.74 8.31 36.97
CA GLU A 210 -26.65 7.76 37.78
C GLU A 210 -25.48 7.42 36.83
N TRP A 211 -24.30 7.91 37.17
CA TRP A 211 -23.06 7.75 36.41
C TRP A 211 -22.46 6.36 36.60
#